data_AF-A0A1F4CST4-F1
#
_entry.id   AF-A0A1F4CST4-F1
#
_cell.length_a   1.000
_cell.length_b   1.000
_cell.length_c   1.000
_cell.angle_alpha   90.00
_cell.angle_beta   90.00
_cell.angle_gamma   90.00
#
_symmetry.space_group_name_H-M   'P 1'
#
loop_
_entity.id
_entity.type
_entity.pdbx_description
1 polymer ?
#
loop_
_entity_poly.entity_id
_entity_poly.type
_entity_poly.pdbx_seq_one_letter_code
_entity_poly.pdbx_strand_id
1 'polypeptide(L)'
;MYLKLNTEEQNRNGEPEGDIVAAPPSKTTATRYAASPPSHAGVSSSAPSHALGSVDRIGISFVSAPLTEDTEITGPLVLVLWVSSTSEDMDIFATIRNIDPAGKDVWEEGQQGGADHVPVAKGWLRASHRKLDPEKSLPYRPYHVHNERQWLKPGEVVECHVEIWPTCMVFKKGHRIRLDIQPRDGVGSSVYRHYHADYNIGAQNTVYAGGDKVSYLLLPIIPTK
;
A
#
# COMPACT_ATOMS: atom_id res chain seq x y z
N MET A 1 3.39 -13.68 -1.53
CA MET A 1 4.49 -13.11 -2.33
C MET A 1 5.21 -12.06 -1.49
N TYR A 2 6.53 -11.93 -1.61
CA TYR A 2 7.35 -11.05 -0.76
C TYR A 2 7.63 -9.73 -1.45
N LEU A 3 7.82 -8.67 -0.66
CA LEU A 3 8.26 -7.38 -1.16
C LEU A 3 9.79 -7.34 -1.25
N LYS A 4 10.32 -6.76 -2.31
CA LYS A 4 11.76 -6.51 -2.49
C LYS A 4 11.95 -5.06 -2.88
N LEU A 5 12.67 -4.30 -2.07
CA LEU A 5 12.96 -2.90 -2.36
C LEU A 5 14.25 -2.78 -3.17
N ASN A 6 14.23 -1.93 -4.19
CA ASN A 6 15.34 -1.69 -5.11
C ASN A 6 15.96 -0.29 -4.95
N THR A 7 15.27 0.64 -4.27
CA THR A 7 15.75 2.01 -4.02
C THR A 7 15.65 2.36 -2.54
N GLU A 8 16.50 3.26 -2.05
CA GLU A 8 16.45 3.70 -0.63
C GLU A 8 15.47 4.85 -0.38
N GLU A 9 15.11 5.57 -1.44
CA GLU A 9 14.24 6.75 -1.39
C GLU A 9 13.19 6.63 -2.51
N GLN A 10 12.06 7.31 -2.31
CA GLN A 10 10.96 7.37 -3.27
C GLN A 10 11.41 7.92 -4.63
N ASN A 11 11.00 7.26 -5.72
CA ASN A 11 11.28 7.73 -7.07
C ASN A 11 10.27 8.79 -7.51
N ARG A 12 10.76 9.90 -8.06
CA ARG A 12 9.93 11.01 -8.59
C ARG A 12 9.52 10.83 -10.05
N ASN A 13 10.09 9.85 -10.75
CA ASN A 13 9.81 9.58 -12.17
C ASN A 13 8.60 8.65 -12.40
N GLY A 14 7.94 8.19 -11.33
CA GLY A 14 6.76 7.31 -11.41
C GLY A 14 7.06 5.81 -11.45
N GLU A 15 8.34 5.41 -11.54
CA GLU A 15 8.75 4.01 -11.55
C GLU A 15 8.60 3.36 -10.16
N PRO A 16 8.13 2.10 -10.05
CA PRO A 16 8.07 1.38 -8.80
C PRO A 16 9.43 1.31 -8.07
N GLU A 17 9.41 1.48 -6.76
CA GLU A 17 10.60 1.38 -5.90
C GLU A 17 10.99 -0.07 -5.62
N GLY A 18 10.09 -1.03 -5.89
CA GLY A 18 10.33 -2.42 -5.59
C GLY A 18 9.60 -3.42 -6.47
N ASP A 19 9.95 -4.68 -6.27
CA ASP A 19 9.37 -5.84 -6.93
C ASP A 19 8.50 -6.64 -5.95
N ILE A 20 7.49 -7.32 -6.48
CA ILE A 20 6.78 -8.41 -5.79
C ILE A 20 7.38 -9.73 -6.28
N VAL A 21 8.00 -10.49 -5.38
CA VAL A 21 8.81 -11.68 -5.71
C VAL A 21 8.32 -12.95 -4.99
N ALA A 22 8.64 -14.11 -5.54
CA ALA A 22 8.20 -15.40 -4.99
C ALA A 22 8.96 -15.84 -3.73
N ALA A 23 10.24 -15.47 -3.61
CA ALA A 23 11.10 -15.83 -2.49
C ALA A 23 11.47 -14.59 -1.65
N PRO A 24 11.59 -14.71 -0.32
CA PRO A 24 11.93 -13.58 0.53
C PRO A 24 13.36 -13.10 0.26
N PRO A 25 13.60 -11.77 0.12
CA PRO A 25 14.96 -11.26 0.02
C PRO A 25 15.76 -11.58 1.30
N SER A 26 17.01 -12.02 1.14
CA SER A 26 17.85 -12.45 2.26
C SER A 26 18.42 -11.30 3.09
N LYS A 27 18.53 -10.11 2.49
CA LYS A 27 19.01 -8.89 3.15
C LYS A 27 17.84 -7.94 3.41
N THR A 28 17.85 -7.31 4.57
CA THR A 28 16.92 -6.22 4.87
C THR A 28 17.31 -4.98 4.09
N THR A 29 16.37 -4.44 3.34
CA THR A 29 16.42 -3.13 2.68
C THR A 29 15.28 -2.26 3.17
N ALA A 30 15.37 -0.97 2.94
CA ALA A 30 14.37 0.00 3.37
C ALA A 30 14.23 1.12 2.34
N THR A 31 13.02 1.63 2.18
CA THR A 31 12.72 2.76 1.30
C THR A 31 11.93 3.79 2.07
N ARG A 32 12.39 5.05 2.00
CA ARG A 32 11.70 6.19 2.62
C ARG A 32 10.85 6.94 1.61
N TYR A 33 9.76 7.52 2.11
CA TYR A 33 8.91 8.43 1.35
C TYR A 33 8.31 9.50 2.27
N ALA A 34 8.11 10.69 1.72
CA ALA A 34 7.46 11.77 2.43
C ALA A 34 5.97 11.49 2.62
N ALA A 35 5.45 11.71 3.83
CA ALA A 35 4.02 11.54 4.11
C ALA A 35 3.16 12.73 3.60
N SER A 36 3.80 13.84 3.21
CA SER A 36 3.17 15.02 2.65
C SER A 36 3.85 15.43 1.34
N PRO A 37 3.12 16.05 0.38
CA PRO A 37 3.79 16.70 -0.73
C PRO A 37 4.68 17.85 -0.23
N PRO A 38 5.68 18.29 -1.02
CA PRO A 38 6.51 19.42 -0.64
C PRO A 38 5.63 20.66 -0.37
N SER A 39 5.64 21.18 0.86
CA SER A 39 4.99 22.45 1.15
C SER A 39 5.82 23.58 0.53
N HIS A 40 5.24 24.36 -0.39
CA HIS A 40 5.78 25.69 -0.67
C HIS A 40 5.49 26.59 0.54
N ALA A 41 6.49 27.37 0.97
CA ALA A 41 6.32 28.31 2.08
C ALA A 41 5.13 29.24 1.81
N GLY A 42 4.17 29.30 2.74
CA GLY A 42 3.02 30.21 2.68
C GLY A 42 1.65 29.57 2.36
N VAL A 43 1.54 28.25 2.18
CA VAL A 43 0.25 27.57 1.97
C VAL A 43 -0.21 26.91 3.27
N SER A 44 -1.33 27.39 3.85
CA SER A 44 -1.92 26.80 5.06
C SER A 44 -2.51 25.42 4.73
N SER A 45 -2.01 24.39 5.39
CA SER A 45 -2.28 22.98 5.13
C SER A 45 -3.59 22.48 5.77
N SER A 46 -4.72 23.14 5.52
CA SER A 46 -6.03 22.69 6.04
C SER A 46 -6.83 21.82 5.08
N ALA A 47 -6.33 21.58 3.87
CA ALA A 47 -6.73 20.47 2.99
C ALA A 47 -5.74 20.45 1.81
N PRO A 48 -5.25 19.30 1.33
CA PRO A 48 -4.63 19.28 0.01
C PRO A 48 -5.76 19.49 -1.02
N SER A 49 -6.10 20.76 -1.28
CA SER A 49 -6.77 21.16 -2.51
C SER A 49 -5.78 20.99 -3.65
N HIS A 50 -5.68 19.78 -4.18
CA HIS A 50 -5.08 19.61 -5.49
C HIS A 50 -6.06 20.18 -6.50
N ALA A 51 -5.73 21.38 -6.99
CA ALA A 51 -6.16 21.81 -8.31
C ALA A 51 -5.73 20.73 -9.33
N LEU A 52 -6.57 20.50 -10.33
CA LEU A 52 -6.27 19.64 -11.46
C LEU A 52 -4.92 20.04 -12.09
N GLY A 53 -3.90 19.19 -11.97
CA GLY A 53 -2.61 19.37 -12.62
C GLY A 53 -1.45 19.02 -11.70
N SER A 54 -0.81 17.87 -11.95
CA SER A 54 0.34 17.29 -11.23
C SER A 54 0.15 17.09 -9.72
N VAL A 55 -0.43 15.94 -9.34
CA VAL A 55 -0.22 15.38 -8.01
C VAL A 55 1.14 14.68 -8.08
N ASP A 56 2.17 15.27 -7.48
CA ASP A 56 3.41 14.54 -7.22
C ASP A 56 3.04 13.22 -6.55
N ARG A 57 3.53 12.12 -7.09
CA ARG A 57 3.32 10.79 -6.51
C ARG A 57 3.77 10.82 -5.05
N ILE A 58 2.90 10.39 -4.13
CA ILE A 58 3.22 10.24 -2.71
C ILE A 58 3.09 8.76 -2.36
N GLY A 59 4.08 8.22 -1.65
CA GLY A 59 4.16 6.81 -1.34
C GLY A 59 5.00 6.01 -2.33
N ILE A 60 5.12 4.72 -2.09
CA ILE A 60 5.94 3.80 -2.88
C ILE A 60 5.07 2.76 -3.58
N SER A 61 5.59 2.16 -4.64
CA SER A 61 4.92 1.10 -5.39
C SER A 61 5.82 -0.12 -5.57
N PHE A 62 5.17 -1.27 -5.67
CA PHE A 62 5.77 -2.54 -6.01
C PHE A 62 5.07 -3.12 -7.22
N VAL A 63 5.80 -3.86 -8.04
CA VAL A 63 5.22 -4.54 -9.20
C VAL A 63 5.72 -5.97 -9.31
N SER A 64 4.85 -6.91 -9.66
CA SER A 64 5.26 -8.28 -9.96
C SER A 64 5.95 -8.38 -11.32
N ALA A 65 6.64 -9.50 -11.55
CA ALA A 65 6.89 -9.96 -12.92
C ALA A 65 5.55 -10.18 -13.67
N PRO A 66 5.54 -10.17 -15.02
CA PRO A 66 4.35 -10.57 -15.77
C PRO A 66 3.92 -11.97 -15.35
N LEU A 67 2.64 -12.15 -15.09
CA LEU A 67 2.08 -13.46 -14.75
C LEU A 67 2.23 -14.40 -15.95
N THR A 68 2.66 -15.63 -15.71
CA THR A 68 2.94 -16.62 -16.75
C THR A 68 1.68 -17.30 -17.29
N GLU A 69 0.59 -17.21 -16.55
CA GLU A 69 -0.74 -17.77 -16.85
C GLU A 69 -1.84 -16.88 -16.26
N ASP A 70 -3.09 -17.11 -16.68
CA ASP A 70 -4.25 -16.48 -16.04
C ASP A 70 -4.28 -16.90 -14.56
N THR A 71 -4.24 -15.93 -13.66
CA THR A 71 -4.15 -16.17 -12.21
C THR A 71 -5.41 -15.66 -11.54
N GLU A 72 -6.20 -16.58 -10.98
CA GLU A 72 -7.36 -16.23 -10.17
C GLU A 72 -6.94 -15.90 -8.73
N ILE A 73 -7.38 -14.75 -8.23
CA ILE A 73 -7.23 -14.29 -6.86
C ILE A 73 -8.63 -14.07 -6.29
N THR A 74 -9.04 -14.98 -5.41
CA THR A 74 -10.40 -14.99 -4.85
C THR A 74 -10.37 -15.21 -3.35
N GLY A 75 -10.74 -14.17 -2.58
CA GLY A 75 -10.79 -14.22 -1.12
C GLY A 75 -10.24 -12.94 -0.47
N PRO A 76 -10.05 -12.94 0.87
CA PRO A 76 -9.41 -11.86 1.61
C PRO A 76 -7.90 -11.82 1.36
N LEU A 77 -7.35 -10.61 1.38
CA LEU A 77 -5.91 -10.36 1.21
C LEU A 77 -5.36 -9.72 2.50
N VAL A 78 -4.10 -9.99 2.80
CA VAL A 78 -3.38 -9.26 3.85
C VAL A 78 -2.03 -8.79 3.34
N LEU A 79 -1.72 -7.55 3.66
CA LEU A 79 -0.40 -6.97 3.45
C LEU A 79 0.29 -6.83 4.80
N VAL A 80 1.33 -7.63 5.03
CA VAL A 80 2.17 -7.54 6.22
C VAL A 80 3.36 -6.65 5.91
N LEU A 81 3.52 -5.57 6.69
CA LEU A 81 4.58 -4.59 6.51
C LEU A 81 5.35 -4.36 7.79
N TRP A 82 6.66 -4.28 7.65
CA TRP A 82 7.54 -3.67 8.63
C TRP A 82 7.71 -2.20 8.26
N VAL A 83 7.33 -1.29 9.15
CA VAL A 83 7.31 0.15 8.89
C VAL A 83 7.85 0.95 10.07
N SER A 84 8.32 2.16 9.79
CA SER A 84 8.58 3.18 10.81
C SER A 84 8.18 4.55 10.27
N SER A 85 8.01 5.52 11.17
CA SER A 85 7.83 6.92 10.82
C SER A 85 8.73 7.79 11.69
N THR A 86 9.08 8.98 11.21
CA THR A 86 9.67 10.03 12.06
C THR A 86 8.65 10.71 12.95
N SER A 87 7.35 10.44 12.75
CA SER A 87 6.23 11.02 13.50
C SER A 87 5.67 10.03 14.52
N GLU A 88 4.67 10.47 15.30
CA GLU A 88 4.00 9.66 16.33
C GLU A 88 2.97 8.66 15.76
N ASP A 89 2.61 8.80 14.48
CA ASP A 89 1.73 7.88 13.78
C ASP A 89 1.97 7.92 12.26
N MET A 90 1.39 6.96 11.55
CA MET A 90 1.33 6.95 10.09
C MET A 90 0.07 6.24 9.61
N ASP A 91 -0.52 6.76 8.54
CA ASP A 91 -1.58 6.06 7.82
C ASP A 91 -0.99 5.23 6.67
N ILE A 92 -1.51 4.02 6.49
CA ILE A 92 -1.12 3.07 5.46
C ILE A 92 -2.33 2.82 4.57
N PHE A 93 -2.26 3.33 3.35
CA PHE A 93 -3.23 3.07 2.30
C PHE A 93 -2.60 2.12 1.28
N ALA A 94 -3.07 0.88 1.27
CA ALA A 94 -2.65 -0.15 0.32
C ALA A 94 -3.66 -0.24 -0.83
N THR A 95 -3.19 -0.16 -2.07
CA THR A 95 -4.04 -0.30 -3.27
C THR A 95 -3.46 -1.37 -4.20
N ILE A 96 -4.26 -2.38 -4.53
CA ILE A 96 -3.93 -3.41 -5.51
C ILE A 96 -4.45 -2.99 -6.88
N ARG A 97 -3.59 -3.06 -7.90
CA ARG A 97 -3.89 -2.66 -9.29
C ARG A 97 -3.52 -3.77 -10.25
N ASN A 98 -4.27 -3.87 -11.33
CA ASN A 98 -4.03 -4.78 -12.45
C ASN A 98 -3.42 -3.98 -13.60
N ILE A 99 -2.17 -4.30 -13.97
CA ILE A 99 -1.45 -3.58 -15.01
C ILE A 99 -1.30 -4.48 -16.24
N ASP A 100 -1.78 -4.00 -17.38
CA ASP A 100 -1.71 -4.71 -18.66
C ASP A 100 -0.26 -4.75 -19.23
N PRO A 101 -0.01 -5.53 -20.30
CA PRO A 101 1.30 -5.61 -20.93
C PRO A 101 1.82 -4.29 -21.53
N ALA A 102 0.94 -3.32 -21.78
CA ALA A 102 1.29 -1.98 -22.25
C ALA A 102 1.60 -1.01 -21.10
N GLY A 103 1.55 -1.47 -19.84
CA GLY A 103 1.82 -0.67 -18.66
C GLY A 103 0.66 0.19 -18.19
N LYS A 104 -0.56 -0.07 -18.67
CA LYS A 104 -1.78 0.67 -18.31
C LYS A 104 -2.58 -0.08 -17.27
N ASP A 105 -3.31 0.68 -16.44
CA ASP A 105 -4.29 0.09 -15.55
C ASP A 105 -5.46 -0.53 -16.29
N VAL A 106 -5.85 -1.70 -15.81
CA VAL A 106 -7.16 -2.29 -16.06
C VAL A 106 -8.04 -1.91 -14.87
N TRP A 107 -9.06 -1.10 -15.13
CA TRP A 107 -9.99 -0.63 -14.11
C TRP A 107 -11.17 -1.58 -13.96
N GLU A 108 -11.64 -1.72 -12.74
CA GLU A 108 -12.83 -2.49 -12.40
C GLU A 108 -14.10 -1.63 -12.46
N GLU A 109 -15.25 -2.29 -12.42
CA GLU A 109 -16.54 -1.62 -12.21
C GLU A 109 -16.79 -1.41 -10.70
N GLY A 110 -16.77 -0.15 -10.27
CA GLY A 110 -17.02 0.21 -8.88
C GLY A 110 -18.50 0.39 -8.54
N GLN A 111 -18.79 0.47 -7.23
CA GLN A 111 -20.13 0.71 -6.68
C GLN A 111 -20.86 1.93 -7.27
N GLN A 112 -20.12 2.92 -7.78
CA GLN A 112 -20.69 4.15 -8.34
C GLN A 112 -20.91 4.12 -9.87
N GLY A 113 -20.76 2.96 -10.53
CA GLY A 113 -21.35 2.75 -11.86
C GLY A 113 -20.71 3.50 -13.05
N GLY A 114 -19.39 3.79 -13.01
CA GLY A 114 -18.61 3.92 -14.25
C GLY A 114 -17.85 5.22 -14.54
N ALA A 115 -17.85 6.22 -13.64
CA ALA A 115 -17.05 7.44 -13.84
C ALA A 115 -15.68 7.42 -13.14
N ASP A 116 -15.52 6.61 -12.09
CA ASP A 116 -14.29 6.55 -11.31
C ASP A 116 -13.42 5.36 -11.72
N HIS A 117 -12.12 5.59 -11.86
CA HIS A 117 -11.11 4.55 -12.04
C HIS A 117 -11.04 3.65 -10.80
N VAL A 118 -11.63 2.46 -10.82
CA VAL A 118 -11.69 1.61 -9.63
C VAL A 118 -10.56 0.57 -9.67
N PRO A 119 -9.65 0.55 -8.68
CA PRO A 119 -8.60 -0.46 -8.59
C PRO A 119 -9.16 -1.79 -8.05
N VAL A 120 -8.35 -2.84 -8.12
CA VAL A 120 -8.73 -4.23 -7.75
C VAL A 120 -9.24 -4.35 -6.32
N ALA A 121 -8.47 -3.80 -5.37
CA ALA A 121 -8.79 -3.88 -3.96
C ALA A 121 -8.03 -2.80 -3.18
N LYS A 122 -8.55 -2.44 -2.02
CA LYS A 122 -7.94 -1.47 -1.10
C LYS A 122 -7.91 -2.01 0.33
N GLY A 123 -6.93 -1.55 1.09
CA GLY A 123 -6.80 -1.82 2.51
C GLY A 123 -6.25 -0.60 3.23
N TRP A 124 -6.69 -0.37 4.46
CA TRP A 124 -6.33 0.80 5.24
C TRP A 124 -6.01 0.43 6.67
N LEU A 125 -4.93 1.02 7.19
CA LEU A 125 -4.57 0.88 8.59
C LEU A 125 -3.86 2.14 9.05
N ARG A 126 -4.28 2.67 10.20
CA ARG A 126 -3.45 3.58 10.99
C ARG A 126 -2.51 2.76 11.86
N ALA A 127 -1.20 3.01 11.78
CA ALA A 127 -0.21 2.16 12.44
C ALA A 127 -0.38 2.12 13.96
N SER A 128 -0.83 3.19 14.62
CA SER A 128 -1.15 3.16 16.05
C SER A 128 -2.31 2.22 16.42
N HIS A 129 -3.16 1.85 15.47
CA HIS A 129 -4.26 0.91 15.66
C HIS A 129 -3.90 -0.54 15.27
N ARG A 130 -2.62 -0.86 15.06
CA ARG A 130 -2.12 -2.19 14.64
C ARG A 130 -2.39 -3.36 15.59
N LYS A 131 -2.96 -3.13 16.78
CA LYS A 131 -3.24 -4.20 17.75
C LYS A 131 -4.28 -5.16 17.20
N LEU A 132 -3.88 -6.42 17.06
CA LEU A 132 -4.73 -7.52 16.61
C LEU A 132 -5.54 -8.13 17.76
N ASP A 133 -6.73 -8.62 17.43
CA ASP A 133 -7.53 -9.52 18.25
C ASP A 133 -7.09 -10.96 17.92
N PRO A 134 -6.40 -11.68 18.83
CA PRO A 134 -5.88 -13.02 18.53
C PRO A 134 -6.99 -14.07 18.35
N GLU A 135 -8.20 -13.84 18.87
CA GLU A 135 -9.30 -14.80 18.76
C GLU A 135 -10.07 -14.65 17.44
N LYS A 136 -10.06 -13.45 16.85
CA LYS A 136 -10.76 -13.16 15.59
C LYS A 136 -9.87 -13.10 14.37
N SER A 137 -8.58 -12.83 14.55
CA SER A 137 -7.63 -12.73 13.46
C SER A 137 -7.37 -14.10 12.84
N LEU A 138 -7.35 -14.13 11.51
CA LEU A 138 -6.94 -15.28 10.73
C LEU A 138 -5.65 -14.94 9.98
N PRO A 139 -4.81 -15.93 9.61
CA PRO A 139 -3.57 -15.67 8.86
C PRO A 139 -3.76 -14.86 7.58
N TYR A 140 -4.95 -14.92 6.98
CA TYR A 140 -5.33 -14.23 5.75
C TYR A 140 -6.34 -13.08 5.94
N ARG A 141 -6.73 -12.79 7.18
CA ARG A 141 -7.69 -11.73 7.51
C ARG A 141 -7.43 -11.21 8.92
N PRO A 142 -6.60 -10.17 9.11
CA PRO A 142 -6.34 -9.61 10.43
C PRO A 142 -7.59 -8.93 10.98
N TYR A 143 -7.78 -8.95 12.29
CA TYR A 143 -8.84 -8.22 12.97
C TYR A 143 -8.23 -7.27 13.99
N HIS A 144 -8.43 -5.97 13.82
CA HIS A 144 -7.88 -4.96 14.72
C HIS A 144 -8.90 -4.62 15.82
N VAL A 145 -8.46 -4.57 17.07
CA VAL A 145 -9.36 -4.29 18.21
C VAL A 145 -9.80 -2.82 18.28
N HIS A 146 -8.99 -1.91 17.75
CA HIS A 146 -9.19 -0.45 17.81
C HIS A 146 -9.52 0.14 19.20
N ASN A 147 -9.12 -0.52 20.29
CA ASN A 147 -9.45 -0.10 21.66
C ASN A 147 -8.36 0.74 22.34
N GLU A 148 -7.19 0.86 21.72
CA GLU A 148 -6.08 1.69 22.18
C GLU A 148 -5.25 2.19 21.00
N ARG A 149 -4.47 3.24 21.24
CA ARG A 149 -3.42 3.70 20.31
C ARG A 149 -2.06 3.27 20.83
N GLN A 150 -1.39 2.41 20.07
CA GLN A 150 0.00 2.06 20.24
C GLN A 150 0.86 3.04 19.44
N TRP A 151 1.05 4.26 19.96
CA TRP A 151 1.81 5.30 19.27
C TRP A 151 3.18 4.83 18.78
N LEU A 152 3.61 5.37 17.64
CA LEU A 152 4.94 5.12 17.11
C LEU A 152 5.95 5.98 17.87
N LYS A 153 7.12 5.42 18.18
CA LYS A 153 8.28 6.24 18.52
C LYS A 153 9.04 6.54 17.23
N PRO A 154 9.54 7.77 17.04
CA PRO A 154 10.30 8.12 15.84
C PRO A 154 11.41 7.11 15.53
N GLY A 155 11.34 6.50 14.34
CA GLY A 155 12.31 5.52 13.86
C GLY A 155 12.17 4.10 14.43
N GLU A 156 11.26 3.85 15.37
CA GLU A 156 10.96 2.50 15.87
C GLU A 156 10.22 1.72 14.79
N VAL A 157 10.76 0.54 14.43
CA VAL A 157 10.16 -0.33 13.43
C VAL A 157 9.09 -1.20 14.08
N VAL A 158 7.89 -1.21 13.50
CA VAL A 158 6.76 -2.02 13.93
C VAL A 158 6.21 -2.84 12.78
N GLU A 159 5.61 -3.98 13.11
CA GLU A 159 4.88 -4.82 12.15
C GLU A 159 3.40 -4.41 12.10
N CYS A 160 2.88 -4.23 10.90
CA CYS A 160 1.50 -3.84 10.62
C CYS A 160 0.86 -4.85 9.66
N HIS A 161 -0.31 -5.37 10.02
CA HIS A 161 -1.09 -6.29 9.19
C HIS A 161 -2.26 -5.55 8.57
N VAL A 162 -2.15 -5.12 7.33
CA VAL A 162 -3.21 -4.38 6.65
C VAL A 162 -4.20 -5.36 6.02
N GLU A 163 -5.45 -5.37 6.49
CA GLU A 163 -6.54 -6.06 5.78
C GLU A 163 -6.78 -5.36 4.44
N ILE A 164 -6.65 -6.10 3.35
CA ILE A 164 -7.07 -5.66 2.03
C ILE A 164 -8.38 -6.37 1.73
N TRP A 165 -9.40 -5.59 1.36
CA TRP A 165 -10.75 -6.10 1.20
C TRP A 165 -10.81 -7.29 0.23
N PRO A 166 -11.69 -8.26 0.50
CA PRO A 166 -11.83 -9.43 -0.36
C PRO A 166 -12.10 -9.05 -1.81
N THR A 167 -11.48 -9.79 -2.73
CA THR A 167 -11.66 -9.63 -4.17
C THR A 167 -11.92 -10.99 -4.82
N CYS A 168 -12.40 -10.99 -6.06
CA CYS A 168 -12.68 -12.18 -6.86
C CYS A 168 -12.37 -11.85 -8.32
N MET A 169 -11.12 -12.09 -8.72
CA MET A 169 -10.53 -11.47 -9.90
C MET A 169 -9.60 -12.43 -10.63
N VAL A 170 -9.63 -12.39 -11.97
CA VAL A 170 -8.64 -13.11 -12.81
C VAL A 170 -7.71 -12.10 -13.45
N PHE A 171 -6.45 -12.12 -13.03
CA PHE A 171 -5.39 -11.38 -13.72
C PHE A 171 -4.96 -12.18 -14.94
N LYS A 172 -5.02 -11.57 -16.13
CA LYS A 172 -4.68 -12.26 -17.36
C LYS A 172 -3.18 -12.55 -17.47
N LYS A 173 -2.83 -13.62 -18.17
CA LYS A 173 -1.45 -13.90 -18.57
C LYS A 173 -0.79 -12.65 -19.17
N GLY A 174 0.43 -12.34 -18.74
CA GLY A 174 1.20 -11.17 -19.15
C GLY A 174 0.89 -9.90 -18.35
N HIS A 175 -0.19 -9.86 -17.59
CA HIS A 175 -0.48 -8.75 -16.69
C HIS A 175 0.42 -8.79 -15.45
N ARG A 176 0.48 -7.69 -14.72
CA ARG A 176 1.24 -7.55 -13.48
C ARG A 176 0.33 -7.13 -12.35
N ILE A 177 0.64 -7.62 -11.16
CA ILE A 177 0.06 -7.13 -9.91
C ILE A 177 0.90 -5.94 -9.46
N ARG A 178 0.27 -4.79 -9.26
CA ARG A 178 0.89 -3.62 -8.67
C ARG A 178 0.29 -3.35 -7.30
N LEU A 179 1.16 -3.04 -6.33
CA LEU A 179 0.79 -2.62 -4.99
C LEU A 179 1.30 -1.20 -4.77
N ASP A 180 0.41 -0.26 -4.47
CA ASP A 180 0.78 1.09 -4.03
C ASP A 180 0.59 1.20 -2.50
N ILE A 181 1.56 1.79 -1.82
CA ILE A 181 1.53 2.09 -0.37
C ILE A 181 1.65 3.60 -0.19
N GLN A 182 0.62 4.23 0.37
CA GLN A 182 0.50 5.69 0.41
C GLN A 182 0.07 6.18 1.80
N PRO A 183 0.35 7.44 2.17
CA PRO A 183 -0.06 8.03 3.44
C PRO A 183 -1.51 8.58 3.43
N ARG A 184 -2.22 8.39 2.31
CA ARG A 184 -3.57 8.93 2.04
C ARG A 184 -4.25 8.11 0.96
N ASP A 185 -5.52 8.42 0.70
CA ASP A 185 -6.27 7.78 -0.38
C ASP A 185 -5.55 7.85 -1.73
N GLY A 186 -5.43 6.67 -2.36
CA GLY A 186 -4.81 6.49 -3.66
C GLY A 186 -5.76 6.64 -4.84
N VAL A 187 -5.39 6.04 -5.97
CA VAL A 187 -6.23 6.02 -7.17
C VAL A 187 -7.62 5.42 -6.88
N GLY A 188 -8.64 5.92 -7.58
CA GLY A 188 -10.02 5.45 -7.42
C GLY A 188 -10.68 5.82 -6.11
N SER A 189 -10.24 6.91 -5.48
CA SER A 189 -10.83 7.41 -4.23
C SER A 189 -11.70 8.65 -4.45
N SER A 190 -11.84 9.12 -5.70
CA SER A 190 -12.75 10.19 -6.08
C SER A 190 -12.64 11.41 -5.15
N VAL A 191 -13.73 11.80 -4.50
CA VAL A 191 -13.80 12.92 -3.54
C VAL A 191 -13.26 12.60 -2.14
N TYR A 192 -12.96 11.33 -1.82
CA TYR A 192 -12.40 10.96 -0.52
C TYR A 192 -10.93 11.41 -0.41
N ARG A 193 -10.63 12.12 0.69
CA ARG A 193 -9.35 12.80 0.94
C ARG A 193 -8.91 12.65 2.38
N HIS A 194 -9.01 11.45 2.93
CA HIS A 194 -8.49 11.11 4.25
C HIS A 194 -6.99 11.39 4.31
N TYR A 195 -6.66 12.37 5.14
CA TYR A 195 -5.30 12.78 5.40
C TYR A 195 -5.27 13.51 6.73
N HIS A 196 -4.51 12.98 7.68
CA HIS A 196 -4.36 13.60 8.98
C HIS A 196 -3.11 14.45 9.01
N ALA A 197 -3.31 15.77 8.92
CA ALA A 197 -2.23 16.74 8.80
C ALA A 197 -1.27 16.73 10.00
N ASP A 198 -1.81 16.57 11.20
CA ASP A 198 -1.09 16.75 12.47
C ASP A 198 0.19 15.92 12.57
N TYR A 199 0.18 14.67 12.09
CA TYR A 199 1.34 13.78 12.14
C TYR A 199 1.93 13.44 10.76
N ASN A 200 1.23 13.70 9.64
CA ASN A 200 1.78 13.41 8.31
C ASN A 200 2.59 14.57 7.71
N ILE A 201 2.32 15.83 8.09
CA ILE A 201 3.06 16.97 7.53
C ILE A 201 4.51 16.95 8.02
N GLY A 202 5.45 16.93 7.08
CA GLY A 202 6.88 16.90 7.37
C GLY A 202 7.41 15.53 7.83
N ALA A 203 6.54 14.52 7.96
CA ALA A 203 6.95 13.18 8.35
C ALA A 203 7.58 12.40 7.19
N GLN A 204 8.55 11.56 7.53
CA GLN A 204 9.14 10.56 6.64
C GLN A 204 8.71 9.18 7.11
N ASN A 205 8.06 8.44 6.22
CA ASN A 205 7.67 7.06 6.47
C ASN A 205 8.70 6.14 5.80
N THR A 206 8.97 4.99 6.40
CA THR A 206 9.90 3.99 5.89
C THR A 206 9.22 2.64 5.83
N VAL A 207 9.35 1.94 4.69
CA VAL A 207 8.97 0.53 4.55
C VAL A 207 10.25 -0.30 4.52
N TYR A 208 10.28 -1.39 5.29
CA TYR A 208 11.38 -2.34 5.34
C TYR A 208 10.97 -3.65 4.67
N ALA A 209 11.92 -4.34 4.04
CA ALA A 209 11.67 -5.64 3.42
C ALA A 209 12.91 -6.52 3.43
N GLY A 210 12.73 -7.84 3.60
CA GLY A 210 13.80 -8.83 3.57
C GLY A 210 14.56 -9.00 4.89
N GLY A 211 15.44 -9.99 4.94
CA GLY A 211 16.17 -10.38 6.15
C GLY A 211 15.22 -10.76 7.29
N ASP A 212 15.33 -10.08 8.44
CA ASP A 212 14.46 -10.29 9.60
C ASP A 212 13.13 -9.50 9.54
N LYS A 213 12.98 -8.60 8.56
CA LYS A 213 11.81 -7.72 8.36
C LYS A 213 11.10 -8.10 7.08
N VAL A 214 10.53 -9.29 7.08
CA VAL A 214 9.90 -9.87 5.90
C VAL A 214 8.52 -9.24 5.68
N SER A 215 8.47 -8.18 4.87
CA SER A 215 7.22 -7.62 4.36
C SER A 215 6.72 -8.43 3.16
N TYR A 216 5.42 -8.75 3.14
CA TYR A 216 4.83 -9.61 2.11
C TYR A 216 3.34 -9.33 1.89
N LEU A 217 2.89 -9.64 0.68
CA LEU A 217 1.49 -9.65 0.28
C LEU A 217 0.99 -11.09 0.21
N LEU A 218 0.04 -11.46 1.06
CA LEU A 218 -0.63 -12.75 0.99
C LEU A 218 -1.81 -12.68 0.01
N LEU A 219 -1.79 -13.54 -0.99
CA LEU A 219 -2.78 -13.60 -2.05
C LEU A 219 -3.51 -14.95 -2.02
N PRO A 220 -4.85 -14.98 -2.02
CA PRO A 220 -5.62 -16.21 -2.11
C PRO A 220 -5.69 -16.68 -3.57
N ILE A 221 -4.58 -17.23 -4.07
CA ILE A 221 -4.49 -17.76 -5.44
C ILE A 221 -5.29 -19.06 -5.53
N ILE A 222 -6.25 -19.13 -6.45
CA ILE A 222 -7.02 -20.33 -6.72
C ILE A 222 -6.27 -21.18 -7.76
N PRO A 223 -5.93 -22.44 -7.45
CA PRO A 223 -5.22 -23.31 -8.40
C PRO A 223 -6.03 -23.54 -9.68
N THR A 224 -5.35 -23.57 -10.81
CA THR A 224 -5.92 -24.04 -12.08
C THR A 224 -6.23 -25.54 -11.97
N LYS A 225 -7.34 -25.97 -12.58
CA LYS A 225 -7.73 -27.38 -12.65
C LYS A 225 -6.92 -28.15 -13.68
#